data_AF-W9ZXQ6-F1
#
_entry.id   AF-W9ZXQ6-F1
#
_cell.length_a   1.000
_cell.length_b   1.000
_cell.length_c   1.000
_cell.angle_alpha   90.00
_cell.angle_beta   90.00
_cell.angle_gamma   90.00
#
_symmetry.space_group_name_H-M   'P 1'
#
loop_
_entity.id
_entity.type
_entity.pdbx_description
1 polymer ?
#
loop_
_entity_poly.entity_id
_entity_poly.type
_entity_poly.pdbx_seq_one_letter_code
_entity_poly.pdbx_strand_id
1 'polypeptide(L)' 'MMNGAGAIAAFDNRTMGSTDEGHLGGILQATTYLSGLSGGSWLVGSLYAEHNGSVHHLYVQWLSRNPLAVR' A
#
# COMPACT_ATOMS: atom_id res chain seq x y z
N MET A 1 -8.23 4.82 10.46
CA MET A 1 -7.83 3.86 9.40
C MET A 1 -8.96 3.68 8.38
N MET A 2 -10.07 3.02 8.73
CA MET A 2 -11.18 2.76 7.78
C MET A 2 -11.78 4.00 7.10
N ASN A 3 -12.01 5.10 7.83
CA ASN A 3 -12.51 6.34 7.21
C ASN A 3 -11.55 6.88 6.14
N GLY A 4 -10.23 6.82 6.41
CA GLY A 4 -9.21 7.20 5.42
C GLY A 4 -9.18 6.24 4.23
N ALA A 5 -9.38 4.94 4.46
CA ALA A 5 -9.44 3.95 3.39
C ALA A 5 -10.63 4.21 2.45
N GLY A 6 -11.81 4.58 3.00
CA GLY A 6 -12.97 4.97 2.20
C GLY A 6 -12.72 6.24 1.37
N ALA A 7 -12.08 7.25 1.96
CA ALA A 7 -11.70 8.46 1.22
C ALA A 7 -10.70 8.16 0.09
N ILE A 8 -9.68 7.35 0.37
CA ILE A 8 -8.70 6.92 -0.65
C ILE A 8 -9.40 6.12 -1.76
N ALA A 9 -10.32 5.22 -1.41
CA ALA A 9 -11.10 4.47 -2.40
C ALA A 9 -11.94 5.39 -3.30
N ALA A 10 -12.58 6.43 -2.74
CA ALA A 10 -13.33 7.40 -3.53
C ALA A 10 -12.44 8.25 -4.46
N PHE A 11 -11.18 8.48 -4.07
CA PHE A 11 -10.20 9.21 -4.88
C PHE A 11 -9.43 8.34 -5.87
N ASP A 12 -9.49 7.01 -5.75
CA ASP A 12 -8.81 6.06 -6.62
C ASP A 12 -9.67 5.77 -7.86
N ASN A 13 -9.15 6.09 -9.06
CA ASN A 13 -9.85 5.82 -10.31
C ASN A 13 -10.03 4.31 -10.63
N ARG A 14 -9.36 3.43 -9.89
CA ARG A 14 -9.50 1.97 -10.00
C ARG A 14 -10.70 1.45 -9.20
N THR A 15 -11.29 2.26 -8.32
CA THR A 15 -12.50 1.89 -7.57
C THR A 15 -13.72 2.02 -8.48
N MET A 16 -14.58 1.00 -8.48
CA MET A 16 -15.83 1.01 -9.26
C MET A 16 -16.71 2.20 -8.87
N GLY A 17 -17.19 2.94 -9.88
CA GLY A 17 -18.07 4.11 -9.70
C GLY A 17 -17.36 5.38 -9.21
N SER A 18 -16.04 5.38 -8.98
CA SER A 18 -15.35 6.58 -8.44
C SER A 18 -15.17 7.70 -9.47
N THR A 19 -15.39 7.42 -10.76
CA THR A 19 -15.20 8.37 -11.87
C THR A 19 -16.52 8.81 -12.50
N ASP A 20 -17.66 8.44 -11.91
CA ASP A 20 -18.97 8.91 -12.35
C ASP A 20 -19.11 10.43 -12.15
N GLU A 21 -20.10 11.03 -12.83
CA GLU A 21 -20.35 12.46 -12.77
C GLU A 21 -20.55 12.93 -11.32
N GLY A 22 -19.75 13.92 -10.91
CA GLY A 22 -19.77 14.47 -9.54
C GLY A 22 -18.84 13.78 -8.53
N HIS A 23 -18.11 12.73 -8.93
CA HIS A 23 -17.13 12.06 -8.08
C HIS A 23 -15.69 12.57 -8.30
N LEU A 24 -14.76 12.13 -7.45
CA LEU A 24 -13.40 12.64 -7.34
C LEU A 24 -12.32 11.58 -7.64
N GLY A 25 -12.69 10.51 -8.35
CA GLY A 25 -11.77 9.48 -8.79
C GLY A 25 -10.66 10.07 -9.67
N GLY A 26 -9.41 9.68 -9.39
CA GLY A 26 -8.22 10.17 -10.09
C GLY A 26 -7.38 11.16 -9.28
N ILE A 27 -7.91 11.76 -8.20
CA ILE A 27 -7.12 12.61 -7.31
C ILE A 27 -5.98 11.82 -6.66
N LEU A 28 -6.21 10.56 -6.31
CA LEU A 28 -5.16 9.70 -5.75
C LEU A 28 -4.02 9.52 -6.76
N GLN A 29 -4.34 9.29 -8.03
CA GLN A 29 -3.35 9.16 -9.11
C GLN A 29 -2.62 10.48 -9.40
N ALA A 30 -3.27 11.63 -9.20
CA ALA A 30 -2.67 12.95 -9.36
C ALA A 30 -1.80 13.38 -8.15
N THR A 31 -1.76 12.60 -7.08
CA THR A 31 -1.07 12.95 -5.85
C THR A 31 0.41 12.53 -5.90
N THR A 32 1.33 13.47 -5.66
CA THR A 32 2.77 13.17 -5.53
C THR A 32 3.16 12.64 -4.16
N TYR A 33 2.42 13.01 -3.10
CA TYR A 33 2.72 12.63 -1.72
C TYR A 33 1.47 12.18 -0.99
N LEU A 34 1.50 10.96 -0.45
CA LEU A 34 0.48 10.43 0.44
C LEU A 34 1.12 10.13 1.80
N SER A 35 0.66 10.81 2.85
CA SER A 35 1.16 10.62 4.22
C SER A 35 0.03 10.24 5.17
N GLY A 36 0.38 9.59 6.27
CA GLY A 36 -0.55 9.23 7.33
C GLY A 36 0.16 9.20 8.67
N LEU A 37 -0.55 9.53 9.75
CA LEU A 37 -0.03 9.56 11.13
C LEU A 37 -0.64 8.44 11.96
N SER A 38 0.17 7.77 12.78
CA SER A 38 -0.27 6.72 13.71
C SER A 38 -1.03 5.62 12.95
N GLY A 39 -2.32 5.41 13.21
CA GLY A 39 -3.18 4.53 12.42
C GLY A 39 -3.16 4.85 10.92
N GLY A 40 -3.11 6.12 10.52
CA GLY A 40 -3.01 6.49 9.09
C GLY A 40 -1.73 5.98 8.43
N SER A 41 -0.61 5.90 9.15
CA SER A 41 0.66 5.39 8.63
C SER A 41 0.55 3.91 8.25
N TRP A 42 -0.17 3.12 9.06
CA TRP A 42 -0.44 1.72 8.75
C TRP A 42 -1.27 1.55 7.48
N LEU A 43 -2.23 2.44 7.22
CA LEU A 43 -3.06 2.41 6.01
C LEU A 43 -2.19 2.71 4.79
N VAL A 44 -1.46 3.83 4.82
CA VAL A 44 -0.56 4.20 3.72
C VAL A 44 0.48 3.11 3.48
N GLY A 45 1.08 2.55 4.54
CA GLY A 45 2.01 1.43 4.44
C GLY A 45 1.40 0.20 3.77
N SER A 46 0.18 -0.18 4.17
CA SER A 46 -0.51 -1.34 3.59
C SER A 46 -0.87 -1.20 2.10
N LEU A 47 -1.04 0.02 1.59
CA LEU A 47 -1.28 0.26 0.16
C LEU A 47 -0.07 -0.02 -0.74
N TYR A 48 1.14 0.09 -0.17
CA TYR A 48 2.41 -0.16 -0.90
C TYR A 48 3.01 -1.53 -0.56
N ALA A 49 2.73 -2.05 0.62
CA ALA A 49 3.25 -3.32 1.08
C ALA A 49 2.37 -4.48 0.61
N GLU A 50 2.68 -5.03 -0.57
CA GLU A 50 2.18 -6.35 -0.97
C GLU A 50 3.22 -7.42 -0.65
N HIS A 51 3.15 -8.00 0.55
CA HIS A 51 3.94 -9.19 0.87
C HIS A 51 3.30 -10.03 1.98
N ASN A 52 2.85 -11.24 1.62
CA ASN A 52 2.23 -12.21 2.53
C ASN A 52 3.17 -13.40 2.88
N GLY A 53 4.49 -13.25 2.71
CA GLY A 53 5.45 -14.30 3.06
C GLY A 53 5.72 -14.35 4.57
N SER A 54 5.95 -15.55 5.11
CA SER A 54 6.36 -15.70 6.52
C SER A 54 7.74 -15.11 6.78
N VAL A 55 8.05 -14.81 8.04
CA VAL A 55 9.41 -14.39 8.46
C VAL A 55 10.45 -15.44 8.04
N HIS A 56 10.11 -16.72 8.12
CA HIS A 56 10.99 -17.81 7.67
C HIS A 56 11.25 -17.75 6.15
N HIS A 57 10.24 -17.45 5.34
CA HIS A 57 10.41 -17.30 3.90
C HIS A 57 11.36 -16.14 3.55
N LEU A 58 11.23 -15.00 4.25
CA LEU A 58 12.14 -13.87 4.10
C LEU A 58 13.57 -14.23 4.52
N TYR A 59 13.72 -14.97 5.63
CA TYR A 59 15.02 -15.44 6.10
C TYR A 59 15.70 -16.37 5.09
N VAL A 60 14.98 -17.35 4.54
CA VAL A 60 15.51 -18.27 3.52
C VAL A 60 15.84 -17.55 2.22
N GLN A 61 15.00 -16.59 1.80
CA GLN A 61 15.28 -15.75 0.64
C GLN A 61 16.52 -14.88 0.85
N TRP A 62 16.74 -14.40 2.08
CA TRP A 62 17.96 -13.67 2.41
C TRP A 62 19.18 -14.58 2.31
N LEU A 63 19.15 -15.79 2.91
CA LEU A 63 20.25 -16.76 2.81
C LEU A 63 20.61 -17.09 1.36
N SER A 64 19.62 -17.29 0.50
CA SER A 64 19.86 -17.62 -0.92
C SER A 64 20.48 -16.47 -1.72
N ARG A 65 20.29 -15.23 -1.28
CA ARG A 65 20.84 -14.02 -1.93
C ARG A 65 22.15 -13.54 -1.34
N ASN A 66 22.59 -14.08 -0.20
CA ASN A 66 23.77 -13.63 0.53
C ASN A 66 24.80 -14.76 0.67
N PRO A 67 25.76 -14.90 -0.26
CA PRO A 67 26.74 -15.99 -0.27
C PRO A 67 27.70 -15.99 0.94
N LEU A 68 27.68 -14.95 1.77
CA LEU A 68 28.43 -14.85 3.02
C LEU A 68 27.71 -15.45 4.23
N ALA A 69 26.44 -15.83 4.10
CA ALA A 69 25.62 -16.30 5.22
C ALA A 69 25.83 -17.79 5.58
N VAL A 70 26.60 -18.53 4.79
CA VAL A 70 26.83 -19.99 4.95
C VAL A 70 28.31 -20.30 5.21
N ARG A 71 29.10 -19.31 5.62
CA ARG A 71 30.47 -19.48 6.11
C ARG A 71 30.52 -19.15 7.59
#